data_AF-K4IM26-F1
#
_entry.id   AF-K4IM26-F1
#
_cell.length_a   1.000
_cell.length_b   1.000
_cell.length_c   1.000
_cell.angle_alpha   90.00
_cell.angle_beta   90.00
_cell.angle_gamma   90.00
#
_symmetry.space_group_name_H-M   'P 1'
#
loop_
_entity.id
_entity.type
_entity.pdbx_description
1 polymer ?
#
loop_
_entity_poly.entity_id
_entity_poly.type
_entity_poly.pdbx_seq_one_letter_code
_entity_poly.pdbx_strand_id
1 'polypeptide(L)'
;MDWKRILDVLTTEDKVLFLEELLEKNEPVRSQFLSRFRRESFSDPSLTRASLLRLFEEEKAGILNELERLNFVDFDWDNYIPRHSGYIPEYEACEYMAEDMVTKMFDKYREKILVFIRQGKVAEGAMLLASVYQSCTEAYYEENYAFDDTEEEFLRLLQPTYEEVLQEVKSVITNDNQILVFFDALFTQYLGFGDDLKYFEALLKSLVQNEKMAGEVEELLKKYKVGEEFLPQLLLQIYELLGTRENWLDHAHRYFRQDKELAEKLMFHYLKEDNKNFLNTAGEVFTAFPHTFDRFILENLDIKKERGYYKMVLLRITEHEKDIHAYKTLKELLSLEEKEVFFERIWDKVFLTRIFKLENYYGRILDLVNANRDSWELNEMILPIIPVYPKDCFEILENKISQSLASERGRNSYKRILKWMELLRKIPGESEKTNGIILNAYHHKPNLPALKDEMRKAGLPRQS
;
A
#
# COMPACT_ATOMS: atom_id res chain seq x y z
N MET A 1 -7.76 31.89 -9.39
CA MET A 1 -8.47 32.74 -10.35
C MET A 1 -9.45 31.83 -11.07
N ASP A 2 -10.75 32.11 -11.07
CA ASP A 2 -11.77 31.21 -11.61
C ASP A 2 -11.89 31.39 -13.13
N TRP A 3 -11.34 30.44 -13.89
CA TRP A 3 -11.29 30.50 -15.35
C TRP A 3 -12.68 30.56 -16.00
N LYS A 4 -13.72 30.00 -15.34
CA LYS A 4 -15.09 30.03 -15.85
C LYS A 4 -15.61 31.46 -15.96
N ARG A 5 -15.33 32.30 -14.96
CA ARG A 5 -15.73 33.72 -14.98
C ARG A 5 -15.08 34.49 -16.13
N ILE A 6 -13.84 34.17 -16.48
CA ILE A 6 -13.16 34.79 -17.63
C ILE A 6 -13.84 34.31 -18.91
N LEU A 7 -14.07 33.00 -19.04
CA LEU A 7 -14.75 32.42 -20.19
C LEU A 7 -16.16 33.01 -20.39
N ASP A 8 -16.92 33.23 -19.32
CA ASP A 8 -18.29 33.75 -19.41
C ASP A 8 -18.36 35.19 -19.94
N VAL A 9 -17.29 35.98 -19.74
CA VAL A 9 -17.22 37.38 -20.20
C VAL A 9 -16.68 37.49 -21.63
N LEU A 10 -15.98 36.47 -22.14
CA LEU A 10 -15.47 36.45 -23.51
C LEU A 10 -16.61 36.30 -24.53
N THR A 11 -16.46 36.97 -25.68
CA THR A 11 -17.37 36.81 -26.81
C THR A 11 -17.24 35.40 -27.42
N THR A 12 -18.24 34.98 -28.19
CA THR A 12 -18.16 33.72 -28.95
C THR A 12 -16.99 33.74 -29.94
N GLU A 13 -16.71 34.89 -30.56
CA GLU A 13 -15.61 35.06 -31.51
C GLU A 13 -14.25 34.90 -30.81
N ASP A 14 -14.04 35.51 -29.65
CA ASP A 14 -12.81 35.36 -28.88
C ASP A 14 -12.58 33.91 -28.43
N LYS A 15 -13.66 33.20 -28.05
CA LYS A 15 -13.60 31.78 -27.68
C LYS A 15 -13.19 30.91 -28.86
N VAL A 16 -13.76 31.17 -30.03
CA VAL A 16 -13.44 30.42 -31.25
C VAL A 16 -12.01 30.69 -31.68
N LEU A 17 -11.57 31.94 -31.68
CA LEU A 17 -10.18 32.30 -32.03
C LEU A 17 -9.18 31.63 -31.09
N PHE A 18 -9.43 31.68 -29.77
CA PHE A 18 -8.57 31.00 -28.79
C PHE A 18 -8.56 29.48 -29.01
N LEU A 19 -9.70 28.88 -29.32
CA LEU A 19 -9.78 27.46 -29.64
C LEU A 19 -8.98 27.13 -30.91
N GLU A 20 -9.11 27.91 -31.98
CA GLU A 20 -8.33 27.73 -33.22
C GLU A 20 -6.83 27.81 -32.93
N GLU A 21 -6.37 28.84 -32.21
CA GLU A 21 -4.98 28.95 -31.79
C GLU A 21 -4.52 27.77 -30.93
N LEU A 22 -5.37 27.28 -30.02
CA LEU A 22 -5.08 26.12 -29.18
C LEU A 22 -4.92 24.86 -30.02
N LEU A 23 -5.80 24.63 -31.00
CA LEU A 23 -5.77 23.49 -31.92
C LEU A 23 -4.59 23.56 -32.90
N GLU A 24 -4.16 24.75 -33.31
CA GLU A 24 -2.97 24.92 -34.14
C GLU A 24 -1.69 24.60 -33.36
N LYS A 25 -1.60 25.10 -32.12
CA LYS A 25 -0.38 25.04 -31.29
C LYS A 25 -0.24 23.74 -30.49
N ASN A 26 -1.31 22.99 -30.24
CA ASN A 26 -1.29 21.80 -29.40
C ASN A 26 -1.84 20.57 -30.15
N GLU A 27 -0.93 19.71 -30.63
CA GLU A 27 -1.28 18.50 -31.40
C GLU A 27 -2.16 17.51 -30.60
N PRO A 28 -1.86 17.18 -29.34
CA PRO A 28 -2.72 16.32 -28.53
C PRO A 28 -4.15 16.86 -28.41
N VAL A 29 -4.31 18.15 -28.11
CA VAL A 29 -5.64 18.78 -27.98
C VAL A 29 -6.37 18.77 -29.32
N ARG A 30 -5.66 19.00 -30.43
CA ARG A 30 -6.23 18.89 -31.78
C ARG A 30 -6.71 17.48 -32.08
N SER A 31 -5.91 16.47 -31.76
CA SER A 31 -6.25 15.07 -31.98
C SER A 31 -7.48 14.66 -31.15
N GLN A 32 -7.56 15.10 -29.88
CA GLN A 32 -8.74 14.90 -29.04
C GLN A 32 -9.98 15.62 -29.59
N PHE A 33 -9.84 16.86 -30.04
CA PHE A 33 -10.94 17.62 -30.65
C PHE A 33 -11.50 16.91 -31.89
N LEU A 34 -10.61 16.43 -32.77
CA LEU A 34 -10.99 15.67 -33.95
C LEU A 34 -11.64 14.33 -33.58
N SER A 35 -11.10 13.61 -32.58
CA SER A 35 -11.67 12.36 -32.06
C SER A 35 -13.08 12.55 -31.48
N ARG A 36 -13.32 13.68 -30.79
CA ARG A 36 -14.60 14.00 -30.17
C ARG A 36 -15.67 14.46 -31.16
N PHE A 37 -15.29 15.32 -32.11
CA PHE A 37 -16.22 16.04 -32.99
C PHE A 37 -16.21 15.60 -34.44
N ARG A 38 -15.43 14.57 -34.83
CA ARG A 38 -15.71 13.82 -36.06
C ARG A 38 -17.14 13.31 -35.96
N ARG A 39 -18.07 14.01 -36.62
CA ARG A 39 -19.51 13.76 -36.57
C ARG A 39 -19.80 12.30 -36.91
N GLU A 40 -20.77 11.74 -36.20
CA GLU A 40 -21.46 10.48 -36.50
C GLU A 40 -21.94 10.35 -37.96
N SER A 41 -22.01 11.45 -38.72
CA SER A 41 -22.32 11.45 -40.17
C SER A 41 -21.21 10.86 -41.05
N PHE A 42 -19.99 10.76 -40.53
CA PHE A 42 -18.97 9.85 -41.03
C PHE A 42 -18.70 8.89 -39.88
N SER A 43 -19.45 7.80 -39.78
CA SER A 43 -19.01 6.65 -38.98
C SER A 43 -17.55 6.45 -39.30
N ASP A 44 -16.63 6.63 -38.35
CA ASP A 44 -15.24 6.26 -38.59
C ASP A 44 -15.26 4.75 -38.76
N PRO A 45 -15.26 4.19 -39.99
CA PRO A 45 -15.56 2.78 -40.20
C PRO A 45 -14.46 1.90 -39.62
N SER A 46 -13.36 2.52 -39.16
CA SER A 46 -12.17 1.86 -38.68
C SER A 46 -12.26 1.40 -37.23
N LEU A 47 -13.04 2.04 -36.35
CA LEU A 47 -13.12 1.64 -34.95
C LEU A 47 -14.41 0.85 -34.68
N THR A 48 -14.26 -0.46 -34.73
CA THR A 48 -15.32 -1.45 -34.47
C THR A 48 -14.84 -2.44 -33.43
N ARG A 49 -15.75 -3.23 -32.85
CA ARG A 49 -15.37 -4.36 -31.99
C ARG A 49 -14.34 -5.26 -32.70
N ALA A 50 -14.58 -5.57 -33.97
CA ALA A 50 -13.71 -6.45 -34.75
C ALA A 50 -12.30 -5.86 -34.96
N SER A 51 -12.17 -4.53 -35.15
CA SER A 51 -10.86 -3.91 -35.29
C SER A 51 -10.07 -3.88 -33.98
N LEU A 52 -10.74 -3.67 -32.84
CA LEU A 52 -10.09 -3.74 -31.52
C LEU A 52 -9.65 -5.15 -31.17
N LEU A 53 -10.49 -6.16 -31.43
CA LEU A 53 -10.11 -7.56 -31.23
C LEU A 53 -8.93 -7.97 -32.13
N ARG A 54 -8.89 -7.48 -33.37
CA ARG A 54 -7.73 -7.71 -34.24
C ARG A 54 -6.46 -7.04 -33.70
N LEU A 55 -6.55 -5.78 -33.28
CA LEU A 55 -5.44 -5.08 -32.63
C LEU A 55 -4.96 -5.86 -31.41
N PHE A 56 -5.88 -6.36 -30.59
CA PHE A 56 -5.56 -7.12 -29.40
C PHE A 56 -4.72 -8.35 -29.70
N GLU A 57 -5.17 -9.19 -30.64
CA GLU A 57 -4.48 -10.43 -31.01
C GLU A 57 -3.12 -10.16 -31.67
N GLU A 58 -3.05 -9.16 -32.56
CA GLU A 58 -1.81 -8.78 -33.23
C GLU A 58 -0.76 -8.28 -32.23
N GLU A 59 -1.14 -7.42 -31.28
CA GLU A 59 -0.24 -6.89 -30.27
C GLU A 59 0.12 -7.94 -29.23
N LYS A 60 -0.85 -8.74 -28.76
CA LYS A 60 -0.61 -9.84 -27.80
C LYS A 60 0.45 -10.80 -28.32
N ALA A 61 0.30 -11.28 -29.55
CA ALA A 61 1.27 -12.20 -30.14
C ALA A 61 2.67 -11.59 -30.26
N GLY A 62 2.75 -10.29 -30.55
CA GLY A 62 4.02 -9.56 -30.59
C GLY A 62 4.67 -9.42 -29.21
N ILE A 63 3.90 -9.00 -28.21
CA ILE A 63 4.36 -8.79 -26.83
C ILE A 63 4.78 -10.12 -26.20
N LEU A 64 3.96 -11.17 -26.33
CA LEU A 64 4.26 -12.50 -25.80
C LEU A 64 5.58 -13.04 -26.35
N ASN A 65 5.82 -12.89 -27.66
CA ASN A 65 7.08 -13.28 -28.28
C ASN A 65 8.27 -12.42 -27.81
N GLU A 66 8.07 -11.14 -27.49
CA GLU A 66 9.12 -10.30 -26.89
C GLU A 66 9.42 -10.72 -25.44
N LEU A 67 8.39 -11.06 -24.65
CA LEU A 67 8.53 -11.61 -23.30
C LEU A 67 9.30 -12.93 -23.34
N GLU A 68 8.83 -13.94 -24.07
CA GLU A 68 9.43 -15.28 -24.10
C GLU A 68 10.86 -15.32 -24.66
N ARG A 69 11.34 -14.22 -25.27
CA ARG A 69 12.74 -14.04 -25.68
C ARG A 69 13.65 -13.46 -24.61
N LEU A 70 13.10 -12.97 -23.50
CA LEU A 70 13.88 -12.53 -22.36
C LEU A 70 14.62 -13.73 -21.77
N ASN A 71 15.92 -13.55 -21.52
CA ASN A 71 16.78 -14.60 -21.01
C ASN A 71 16.89 -14.52 -19.48
N PHE A 72 16.28 -15.48 -18.79
CA PHE A 72 16.32 -15.61 -17.33
C PHE A 72 17.24 -16.75 -16.84
N VAL A 73 18.15 -17.21 -17.71
CA VAL A 73 19.08 -18.31 -17.43
C VAL A 73 20.52 -17.84 -17.53
N ASP A 74 20.87 -17.15 -18.63
CA ASP A 74 22.23 -16.65 -18.90
C ASP A 74 22.25 -15.11 -18.90
N PHE A 75 22.46 -14.56 -17.70
CA PHE A 75 22.47 -13.13 -17.43
C PHE A 75 23.78 -12.46 -17.88
N ASP A 76 23.68 -11.23 -18.39
CA ASP A 76 24.83 -10.42 -18.79
C ASP A 76 25.53 -9.77 -17.58
N TRP A 77 26.23 -10.60 -16.81
CA TRP A 77 26.94 -10.20 -15.59
C TRP A 77 28.00 -9.11 -15.82
N ASP A 78 28.53 -9.01 -17.04
CA ASP A 78 29.55 -8.02 -17.40
C ASP A 78 28.98 -6.59 -17.40
N ASN A 79 27.66 -6.44 -17.63
CA ASN A 79 26.97 -5.16 -17.66
C ASN A 79 26.05 -4.92 -16.44
N TYR A 80 26.12 -5.76 -15.41
CA TYR A 80 25.31 -5.60 -14.21
C TYR A 80 25.70 -4.37 -13.39
N ILE A 81 24.72 -3.53 -13.07
CA ILE A 81 24.88 -2.37 -12.17
C ILE A 81 24.11 -2.65 -10.88
N PRO A 82 24.78 -2.80 -9.73
CA PRO A 82 24.11 -3.16 -8.48
C PRO A 82 23.22 -2.02 -7.97
N ARG A 83 22.00 -2.35 -7.54
CA ARG A 83 21.01 -1.37 -7.04
C ARG A 83 21.39 -0.74 -5.70
N HIS A 84 22.23 -1.39 -4.91
CA HIS A 84 22.73 -0.83 -3.66
C HIS A 84 24.17 -1.24 -3.37
N SER A 85 24.82 -0.49 -2.48
CA SER A 85 26.14 -0.85 -1.99
C SER A 85 26.06 -2.01 -0.99
N GLY A 86 26.98 -2.96 -1.07
CA GLY A 86 27.06 -4.08 -0.13
C GLY A 86 27.27 -5.40 -0.85
N TYR A 87 27.22 -6.50 -0.09
CA TYR A 87 27.10 -7.83 -0.67
C TYR A 87 25.66 -8.02 -1.17
N ILE A 88 25.52 -8.46 -2.42
CA ILE A 88 24.24 -8.85 -3.02
C ILE A 88 24.39 -10.34 -3.37
N PRO A 89 23.57 -11.24 -2.81
CA PRO A 89 23.52 -12.63 -3.23
C PRO A 89 23.22 -12.75 -4.73
N GLU A 90 23.71 -13.82 -5.36
CA GLU A 90 23.55 -14.03 -6.82
C GLU A 90 22.08 -14.09 -7.25
N TYR A 91 21.23 -14.77 -6.47
CA TYR A 91 19.79 -14.86 -6.77
C TYR A 91 19.12 -13.48 -6.80
N GLU A 92 19.48 -12.59 -5.87
CA GLU A 92 18.95 -11.23 -5.76
C GLU A 92 19.45 -10.37 -6.93
N ALA A 93 20.69 -10.58 -7.38
CA ALA A 93 21.21 -9.90 -8.57
C ALA A 93 20.52 -10.39 -9.86
N CYS A 94 20.26 -11.68 -10.01
CA CYS A 94 19.49 -12.24 -11.13
C CYS A 94 18.07 -11.64 -11.19
N GLU A 95 17.39 -11.58 -10.05
CA GLU A 95 16.08 -10.96 -9.91
C GLU A 95 16.10 -9.50 -10.37
N TYR A 96 17.03 -8.68 -9.88
CA TYR A 96 17.15 -7.28 -10.30
C TYR A 96 17.42 -7.12 -11.80
N MET A 97 18.27 -7.96 -12.38
CA MET A 97 18.55 -7.92 -13.82
C MET A 97 17.33 -8.31 -14.64
N ALA A 98 16.58 -9.33 -14.20
CA ALA A 98 15.35 -9.74 -14.86
C ALA A 98 14.27 -8.65 -14.75
N GLU A 99 14.10 -8.02 -13.59
CA GLU A 99 13.19 -6.88 -13.41
C GLU A 99 13.53 -5.73 -14.39
N ASP A 100 14.82 -5.39 -14.53
CA ASP A 100 15.27 -4.33 -15.43
C ASP A 100 15.00 -4.69 -16.91
N MET A 101 15.18 -5.95 -17.29
CA MET A 101 14.87 -6.45 -18.64
C MET A 101 13.38 -6.34 -18.97
N VAL A 102 12.53 -6.79 -18.06
CA VAL A 102 11.07 -6.74 -18.22
C VAL A 102 10.59 -5.28 -18.23
N THR A 103 11.06 -4.45 -17.30
CA THR A 103 10.71 -3.03 -17.21
C THR A 103 11.05 -2.29 -18.50
N LYS A 104 12.26 -2.49 -19.03
CA LYS A 104 12.68 -1.88 -20.29
C LYS A 104 11.81 -2.30 -21.48
N MET A 105 11.33 -3.54 -21.48
CA MET A 105 10.38 -3.99 -22.50
C MET A 105 9.03 -3.30 -22.31
N PHE A 106 8.49 -3.27 -21.10
CA PHE A 106 7.22 -2.60 -20.80
C PHE A 106 7.25 -1.10 -21.10
N ASP A 107 8.37 -0.40 -20.90
CA ASP A 107 8.50 1.03 -21.22
C ASP A 107 8.11 1.37 -22.67
N LYS A 108 8.45 0.50 -23.61
CA LYS A 108 8.07 0.64 -25.03
C LYS A 108 6.56 0.63 -25.21
N TYR A 109 5.86 -0.26 -24.51
CA TYR A 109 4.40 -0.39 -24.60
C TYR A 109 3.69 0.67 -23.77
N ARG A 110 4.22 1.02 -22.60
CA ARG A 110 3.78 2.16 -21.78
C ARG A 110 3.70 3.43 -22.61
N GLU A 111 4.78 3.81 -23.29
CA GLU A 111 4.77 5.02 -24.14
C GLU A 111 3.76 4.92 -25.29
N LYS A 112 3.64 3.75 -25.94
CA LYS A 112 2.66 3.53 -27.01
C LYS A 112 1.21 3.67 -26.52
N ILE A 113 0.89 3.10 -25.36
CA ILE A 113 -0.42 3.21 -24.70
C ILE A 113 -0.74 4.67 -24.37
N LEU A 114 0.20 5.37 -23.73
CA LEU A 114 0.01 6.77 -23.32
C LEU A 114 -0.15 7.69 -24.53
N VAL A 115 0.57 7.45 -25.63
CA VAL A 115 0.38 8.21 -26.88
C VAL A 115 -1.03 8.02 -27.44
N PHE A 116 -1.57 6.79 -27.47
CA PHE A 116 -2.95 6.57 -27.91
C PHE A 116 -3.95 7.35 -27.05
N ILE A 117 -3.82 7.26 -25.72
CA ILE A 117 -4.72 7.96 -24.78
C ILE A 117 -4.63 9.48 -24.98
N ARG A 118 -3.43 10.06 -25.03
CA ARG A 118 -3.19 11.50 -25.24
C ARG A 118 -3.80 12.04 -26.54
N GLN A 119 -3.86 11.21 -27.58
CA GLN A 119 -4.50 11.53 -28.86
C GLN A 119 -6.02 11.38 -28.84
N GLY A 120 -6.61 10.95 -27.73
CA GLY A 120 -8.05 10.69 -27.61
C GLY A 120 -8.48 9.36 -28.25
N LYS A 121 -7.55 8.42 -28.46
CA LYS A 121 -7.78 7.04 -28.92
C LYS A 121 -7.78 6.08 -27.72
N VAL A 122 -8.66 6.35 -26.78
CA VAL A 122 -8.65 5.68 -25.46
C VAL A 122 -8.97 4.20 -25.59
N ALA A 123 -9.85 3.82 -26.53
CA ALA A 123 -10.21 2.43 -26.77
C ALA A 123 -9.00 1.59 -27.23
N GLU A 124 -8.21 2.10 -28.18
CA GLU A 124 -7.01 1.43 -28.67
C GLU A 124 -5.91 1.35 -27.60
N GLY A 125 -5.70 2.44 -26.84
CA GLY A 125 -4.75 2.43 -25.73
C GLY A 125 -5.11 1.44 -24.64
N ALA A 126 -6.39 1.39 -24.24
CA ALA A 126 -6.90 0.44 -23.25
C ALA A 126 -6.86 -1.01 -23.77
N MET A 127 -7.15 -1.25 -25.05
CA MET A 127 -7.05 -2.59 -25.63
C MET A 127 -5.58 -3.06 -25.71
N LEU A 128 -4.64 -2.17 -26.01
CA LEU A 128 -3.21 -2.48 -25.98
C LEU A 128 -2.74 -2.81 -24.56
N LEU A 129 -3.22 -2.10 -23.53
CA LEU A 129 -2.97 -2.47 -22.14
C LEU A 129 -3.50 -3.87 -21.82
N ALA A 130 -4.70 -4.22 -22.30
CA ALA A 130 -5.24 -5.57 -22.15
C ALA A 130 -4.36 -6.63 -22.86
N SER A 131 -3.81 -6.32 -24.04
CA SER A 131 -2.86 -7.20 -24.72
C SER A 131 -1.58 -7.42 -23.90
N VAL A 132 -1.05 -6.38 -23.26
CA VAL A 132 0.13 -6.52 -22.39
C VAL A 132 -0.21 -7.39 -21.18
N TYR A 133 -1.33 -7.13 -20.50
CA TYR A 133 -1.81 -7.97 -19.40
C TYR A 133 -1.91 -9.45 -19.81
N GLN A 134 -2.62 -9.75 -20.91
CA GLN A 134 -2.79 -11.14 -21.35
C GLN A 134 -1.46 -11.80 -21.72
N SER A 135 -0.52 -11.03 -22.26
CA SER A 135 0.82 -11.56 -22.56
C SER A 135 1.60 -11.88 -21.28
N CYS A 136 1.36 -11.15 -20.19
CA CYS A 136 1.97 -11.45 -18.89
C CYS A 136 1.44 -12.77 -18.30
N THR A 137 0.14 -13.01 -18.40
CA THR A 137 -0.51 -14.22 -17.86
C THR A 137 -0.30 -15.46 -18.73
N GLU A 138 0.01 -15.30 -20.02
CA GLU A 138 0.28 -16.41 -20.94
C GLU A 138 1.78 -16.72 -21.13
N ALA A 139 2.68 -15.83 -20.68
CA ALA A 139 4.12 -16.02 -20.85
C ALA A 139 4.62 -17.28 -20.13
N TYR A 140 5.35 -18.12 -20.86
CA TYR A 140 5.87 -19.38 -20.34
C TYR A 140 7.39 -19.48 -20.50
N TYR A 141 8.06 -19.89 -19.43
CA TYR A 141 9.50 -20.18 -19.42
C TYR A 141 9.73 -21.59 -18.89
N GLU A 142 10.42 -22.43 -19.66
CA GLU A 142 10.84 -23.76 -19.19
C GLU A 142 11.85 -23.68 -18.05
N GLU A 143 12.76 -22.69 -18.13
CA GLU A 143 13.76 -22.40 -17.10
C GLU A 143 13.69 -20.91 -16.75
N ASN A 144 13.50 -20.61 -15.46
CA ASN A 144 13.50 -19.27 -14.91
C ASN A 144 14.29 -19.29 -13.59
N TYR A 145 15.42 -18.59 -13.53
CA TYR A 145 16.25 -18.49 -12.32
C TYR A 145 16.04 -17.17 -11.57
N ALA A 146 15.19 -16.27 -12.08
CA ALA A 146 14.95 -14.96 -11.49
C ALA A 146 13.65 -14.91 -10.67
N PHE A 147 12.58 -15.52 -11.14
CA PHE A 147 11.26 -15.39 -10.53
C PHE A 147 10.65 -16.74 -10.16
N ASP A 148 10.12 -16.83 -8.94
CA ASP A 148 9.38 -18.00 -8.46
C ASP A 148 8.00 -18.10 -9.15
N ASP A 149 7.31 -16.96 -9.29
CA ASP A 149 6.05 -16.82 -10.04
C ASP A 149 6.23 -15.70 -11.07
N THR A 150 6.25 -16.09 -12.35
CA THR A 150 6.51 -15.15 -13.46
C THR A 150 5.30 -14.26 -13.72
N GLU A 151 4.09 -14.80 -13.59
CA GLU A 151 2.85 -14.05 -13.83
C GLU A 151 2.70 -12.96 -12.77
N GLU A 152 2.81 -13.32 -11.48
CA GLU A 152 2.70 -12.38 -10.37
C GLU A 152 3.69 -11.23 -10.53
N GLU A 153 4.94 -11.56 -10.89
CA GLU A 153 6.01 -10.59 -11.00
C GLU A 153 5.87 -9.68 -12.21
N PHE A 154 5.45 -10.20 -13.37
CA PHE A 154 5.17 -9.37 -14.54
C PHE A 154 3.99 -8.42 -14.28
N LEU A 155 2.93 -8.89 -13.62
CA LEU A 155 1.81 -8.02 -13.24
C LEU A 155 2.23 -6.95 -12.23
N ARG A 156 3.12 -7.28 -11.28
CA ARG A 156 3.72 -6.31 -10.35
C ARG A 156 4.52 -5.23 -11.10
N LEU A 157 5.32 -5.63 -12.09
CA LEU A 157 6.11 -4.70 -12.90
C LEU A 157 5.27 -3.89 -13.90
N LEU A 158 4.10 -4.40 -14.30
CA LEU A 158 3.14 -3.68 -15.15
C LEU A 158 2.34 -2.63 -14.37
N GLN A 159 2.17 -2.81 -13.06
CA GLN A 159 1.34 -1.96 -12.19
C GLN A 159 1.63 -0.45 -12.31
N PRO A 160 2.89 0.05 -12.35
CA PRO A 160 3.17 1.47 -12.54
C PRO A 160 2.61 2.01 -13.87
N THR A 161 2.67 1.21 -14.95
CA THR A 161 2.08 1.59 -16.24
C THR A 161 0.56 1.68 -16.14
N TYR A 162 -0.08 0.73 -15.48
CA TYR A 162 -1.52 0.74 -15.25
C TYR A 162 -1.97 2.00 -14.48
N GLU A 163 -1.25 2.35 -13.41
CA GLU A 163 -1.52 3.56 -12.62
C GLU A 163 -1.39 4.85 -13.43
N GLU A 164 -0.34 4.95 -14.26
CA GLU A 164 -0.17 6.09 -15.17
C GLU A 164 -1.29 6.19 -16.19
N VAL A 165 -1.72 5.06 -16.78
CA VAL A 165 -2.86 5.01 -17.69
C VAL A 165 -4.12 5.54 -17.00
N LEU A 166 -4.40 5.13 -15.76
CA LEU A 166 -5.55 5.63 -15.01
C LEU A 166 -5.53 7.14 -14.79
N GLN A 167 -4.35 7.74 -14.61
CA GLN A 167 -4.21 9.19 -14.47
C GLN A 167 -4.39 9.89 -15.83
N GLU A 168 -3.77 9.37 -16.88
CA GLU A 168 -3.81 9.96 -18.22
C GLU A 168 -5.23 9.94 -18.80
N VAL A 169 -5.98 8.84 -18.61
CA VAL A 169 -7.39 8.72 -19.07
C VAL A 169 -8.28 9.82 -18.48
N LYS A 170 -8.05 10.23 -17.23
CA LYS A 170 -8.81 11.31 -16.58
C LYS A 170 -8.50 12.70 -17.15
N SER A 171 -7.38 12.86 -17.86
CA SER A 171 -6.91 14.13 -18.39
C SER A 171 -7.38 14.42 -19.83
N VAL A 172 -7.96 13.42 -20.51
CA VAL A 172 -8.31 13.51 -21.93
C VAL A 172 -9.82 13.54 -22.15
N ILE A 173 -10.24 14.19 -23.24
CA ILE A 173 -11.63 14.19 -23.66
C ILE A 173 -11.95 12.84 -24.31
N THR A 174 -12.90 12.10 -23.72
CA THR A 174 -13.34 10.79 -24.22
C THR A 174 -14.54 10.92 -25.16
N ASN A 175 -14.67 9.93 -26.05
CA ASN A 175 -15.82 9.76 -26.92
C ASN A 175 -16.60 8.51 -26.48
N ASP A 176 -17.82 8.71 -26.00
CA ASP A 176 -18.72 7.67 -25.49
C ASP A 176 -18.79 6.43 -26.40
N ASN A 177 -18.92 6.63 -27.72
CA ASN A 177 -19.03 5.51 -28.66
C ASN A 177 -17.76 4.65 -28.69
N GLN A 178 -16.57 5.26 -28.57
CA GLN A 178 -15.30 4.52 -28.53
C GLN A 178 -15.20 3.69 -27.25
N ILE A 179 -15.64 4.27 -26.13
CA ILE A 179 -15.66 3.58 -24.84
C ILE A 179 -16.58 2.36 -24.91
N LEU A 180 -17.80 2.49 -25.45
CA LEU A 180 -18.70 1.35 -25.61
C LEU A 180 -18.15 0.25 -26.51
N VAL A 181 -17.48 0.63 -27.60
CA VAL A 181 -16.81 -0.34 -28.50
C VAL A 181 -15.69 -1.07 -27.77
N PHE A 182 -14.94 -0.38 -26.89
CA PHE A 182 -13.94 -1.01 -26.02
C PHE A 182 -14.57 -1.98 -25.03
N PHE A 183 -15.63 -1.58 -24.30
CA PHE A 183 -16.35 -2.50 -23.40
C PHE A 183 -16.87 -3.74 -24.13
N ASP A 184 -17.49 -3.56 -25.31
CA ASP A 184 -18.01 -4.67 -26.13
C ASP A 184 -16.87 -5.61 -26.60
N ALA A 185 -15.70 -5.08 -26.94
CA ALA A 185 -14.51 -5.86 -27.30
C ALA A 185 -13.91 -6.59 -26.10
N LEU A 186 -13.68 -5.89 -24.99
CA LEU A 186 -13.08 -6.47 -23.78
C LEU A 186 -13.94 -7.60 -23.21
N PHE A 187 -15.26 -7.39 -23.08
CA PHE A 187 -16.16 -8.44 -22.60
C PHE A 187 -16.30 -9.61 -23.57
N THR A 188 -16.10 -9.38 -24.87
CA THR A 188 -16.01 -10.48 -25.84
C THR A 188 -14.74 -11.30 -25.60
N GLN A 189 -13.60 -10.64 -25.36
CA GLN A 189 -12.32 -11.31 -25.14
C GLN A 189 -12.33 -12.16 -23.87
N TYR A 190 -12.87 -11.63 -22.78
CA TYR A 190 -12.91 -12.27 -21.48
C TYR A 190 -14.23 -13.00 -21.19
N LEU A 191 -14.94 -13.43 -22.25
CA LEU A 191 -16.18 -14.17 -22.09
C LEU A 191 -15.91 -15.53 -21.40
N GLY A 192 -16.37 -15.66 -20.16
CA GLY A 192 -16.13 -16.85 -19.33
C GLY A 192 -14.87 -16.77 -18.46
N PHE A 193 -14.10 -15.69 -18.57
CA PHE A 193 -12.89 -15.41 -17.78
C PHE A 193 -13.11 -14.17 -16.91
N GLY A 194 -14.05 -14.28 -15.97
CA GLY A 194 -14.48 -13.15 -15.15
C GLY A 194 -13.39 -12.61 -14.22
N ASP A 195 -12.53 -13.48 -13.70
CA ASP A 195 -11.47 -13.09 -12.76
C ASP A 195 -10.48 -12.09 -13.38
N ASP A 196 -10.13 -12.26 -14.67
CA ASP A 196 -9.26 -11.33 -15.40
C ASP A 196 -9.85 -9.93 -15.54
N LEU A 197 -11.19 -9.82 -15.62
CA LEU A 197 -11.85 -8.52 -15.71
C LEU A 197 -11.63 -7.67 -14.45
N LYS A 198 -11.40 -8.31 -13.31
CA LYS A 198 -11.11 -7.62 -12.04
C LYS A 198 -9.87 -6.74 -12.14
N TYR A 199 -8.86 -7.16 -12.91
CA TYR A 199 -7.66 -6.35 -13.16
C TYR A 199 -8.01 -5.00 -13.81
N PHE A 200 -9.00 -4.98 -14.69
CA PHE A 200 -9.41 -3.78 -15.43
C PHE A 200 -10.45 -2.92 -14.70
N GLU A 201 -10.95 -3.32 -13.54
CA GLU A 201 -12.09 -2.67 -12.90
C GLU A 201 -11.89 -1.16 -12.68
N ALA A 202 -10.72 -0.76 -12.17
CA ALA A 202 -10.42 0.66 -11.94
C ALA A 202 -10.40 1.47 -13.25
N LEU A 203 -9.91 0.88 -14.34
CA LEU A 203 -9.93 1.48 -15.66
C LEU A 203 -11.37 1.61 -16.17
N LEU A 204 -12.15 0.52 -16.14
CA LEU A 204 -13.55 0.53 -16.58
C LEU A 204 -14.36 1.57 -15.82
N LYS A 205 -14.18 1.65 -14.51
CA LYS A 205 -14.79 2.64 -13.62
C LYS A 205 -14.40 4.08 -14.02
N SER A 206 -13.16 4.32 -14.40
CA SER A 206 -12.71 5.66 -14.85
C SER A 206 -13.36 6.12 -16.16
N LEU A 207 -13.83 5.18 -16.99
CA LEU A 207 -14.42 5.45 -18.30
C LEU A 207 -15.94 5.70 -18.24
N VAL A 208 -16.63 5.20 -17.21
CA VAL A 208 -18.09 5.39 -17.04
C VAL A 208 -18.37 6.67 -16.26
N GLN A 209 -18.52 7.80 -16.95
CA GLN A 209 -18.56 9.12 -16.31
C GLN A 209 -19.95 9.79 -16.22
N ASN A 210 -20.97 9.24 -16.88
CA ASN A 210 -22.29 9.85 -16.96
C ASN A 210 -23.42 8.80 -17.01
N GLU A 211 -24.65 9.24 -16.77
CA GLU A 211 -25.86 8.39 -16.70
C GLU A 211 -26.09 7.59 -18.00
N LYS A 212 -25.90 8.22 -19.17
CA LYS A 212 -26.09 7.55 -20.47
C LYS A 212 -25.11 6.37 -20.61
N MET A 213 -23.83 6.62 -20.37
CA MET A 213 -22.78 5.60 -20.43
C MET A 213 -23.04 4.48 -19.43
N ALA A 214 -23.48 4.83 -18.21
CA ALA A 214 -23.80 3.85 -17.18
C ALA A 214 -24.91 2.89 -17.65
N GLY A 215 -25.99 3.41 -18.24
CA GLY A 215 -27.07 2.56 -18.76
C GLY A 215 -26.63 1.66 -19.92
N GLU A 216 -25.84 2.18 -20.86
CA GLU A 216 -25.34 1.38 -21.99
C GLU A 216 -24.35 0.29 -21.55
N VAL A 217 -23.47 0.58 -20.57
CA VAL A 217 -22.54 -0.40 -20.00
C VAL A 217 -23.28 -1.45 -19.15
N GLU A 218 -24.32 -1.07 -18.39
CA GLU A 218 -25.16 -2.01 -17.65
C GLU A 218 -25.78 -3.07 -18.59
N GLU A 219 -26.26 -2.64 -19.76
CA GLU A 219 -26.80 -3.56 -20.77
C GLU A 219 -25.73 -4.47 -21.39
N LEU A 220 -24.49 -3.97 -21.56
CA LEU A 220 -23.37 -4.82 -21.99
C LEU A 220 -23.02 -5.87 -20.94
N LEU A 221 -22.97 -5.52 -19.66
CA LEU A 221 -22.74 -6.47 -18.57
C LEU A 221 -23.79 -7.59 -18.57
N LYS A 222 -25.08 -7.24 -18.73
CA LYS A 222 -26.18 -8.21 -18.86
C LYS A 222 -26.05 -9.08 -20.11
N LYS A 223 -25.76 -8.47 -21.26
CA LYS A 223 -25.57 -9.16 -22.56
C LYS A 223 -24.49 -10.24 -22.49
N TYR A 224 -23.35 -9.92 -21.89
CA TYR A 224 -22.21 -10.84 -21.76
C TYR A 224 -22.27 -11.71 -20.49
N LYS A 225 -23.30 -11.51 -19.64
CA LYS A 225 -23.48 -12.23 -18.37
C LYS A 225 -22.24 -12.14 -17.47
N VAL A 226 -21.64 -10.96 -17.41
CA VAL A 226 -20.51 -10.70 -16.51
C VAL A 226 -21.04 -10.76 -15.07
N GLY A 227 -20.47 -11.65 -14.25
CA GLY A 227 -20.85 -11.81 -12.85
C GLY A 227 -20.59 -10.53 -12.06
N GLU A 228 -21.52 -10.19 -11.15
CA GLU A 228 -21.42 -8.96 -10.35
C GLU A 228 -20.20 -8.99 -9.40
N GLU A 229 -19.75 -10.17 -9.01
CA GLU A 229 -18.58 -10.42 -8.14
C GLU A 229 -17.24 -10.01 -8.77
N PHE A 230 -17.17 -9.93 -10.10
CA PHE A 230 -15.92 -9.61 -10.80
C PHE A 230 -15.68 -8.11 -10.93
N LEU A 231 -16.77 -7.32 -10.96
CA LEU A 231 -16.74 -5.87 -11.16
C LEU A 231 -17.66 -5.11 -10.16
N PRO A 232 -17.53 -5.36 -8.84
CA PRO A 232 -18.43 -4.80 -7.83
C PRO A 232 -18.38 -3.27 -7.72
N GLN A 233 -17.20 -2.66 -7.79
CA GLN A 233 -17.05 -1.20 -7.74
C GLN A 233 -17.59 -0.51 -8.99
N LEU A 234 -17.42 -1.14 -10.17
CA LEU A 234 -17.98 -0.61 -11.42
C LEU A 234 -19.51 -0.61 -11.36
N LEU A 235 -20.12 -1.73 -10.96
CA LEU A 235 -21.58 -1.85 -10.84
C LEU A 235 -22.15 -0.87 -9.82
N LEU A 236 -21.47 -0.72 -8.67
CA LEU A 236 -21.86 0.27 -7.67
C LEU A 236 -21.89 1.69 -8.26
N GLN A 237 -20.85 2.07 -9.02
CA GLN A 237 -20.80 3.38 -9.69
C GLN A 237 -21.89 3.53 -10.76
N ILE A 238 -22.19 2.48 -11.52
CA ILE A 238 -23.30 2.47 -12.49
C ILE A 238 -24.61 2.78 -11.78
N TYR A 239 -24.91 2.12 -10.65
CA TYR A 239 -26.14 2.39 -9.89
C TYR A 239 -26.15 3.80 -9.26
N GLU A 240 -24.99 4.34 -8.85
CA GLU A 240 -24.87 5.74 -8.39
C GLU A 240 -25.25 6.71 -9.51
N LEU A 241 -24.72 6.51 -10.72
CA LEU A 241 -24.95 7.37 -11.89
C LEU A 241 -26.39 7.28 -12.42
N LEU A 242 -27.00 6.10 -12.34
CA LEU A 242 -28.40 5.88 -12.72
C LEU A 242 -29.40 6.35 -11.64
N GLY A 243 -28.93 6.70 -10.45
CA GLY A 243 -29.79 7.08 -9.32
C GLY A 243 -30.66 5.93 -8.78
N THR A 244 -30.30 4.67 -9.05
CA THR A 244 -31.06 3.48 -8.65
C THR A 244 -30.68 3.03 -7.25
N ARG A 245 -31.15 3.79 -6.24
CA ARG A 245 -30.80 3.59 -4.83
C ARG A 245 -31.04 2.16 -4.31
N GLU A 246 -32.14 1.51 -4.70
CA GLU A 246 -32.45 0.15 -4.26
C GLU A 246 -31.41 -0.86 -4.78
N ASN A 247 -31.04 -0.77 -6.07
CA ASN A 247 -30.01 -1.60 -6.68
C ASN A 247 -28.64 -1.33 -6.06
N TRP A 248 -28.32 -0.06 -5.82
CA TRP A 248 -27.09 0.33 -5.12
C TRP A 248 -26.97 -0.34 -3.76
N LEU A 249 -28.05 -0.29 -2.96
CA LEU A 249 -28.08 -0.90 -1.63
C LEU A 249 -27.96 -2.42 -1.71
N ASP A 250 -28.77 -3.08 -2.54
CA ASP A 250 -28.74 -4.54 -2.68
C ASP A 250 -27.34 -5.04 -3.08
N HIS A 251 -26.73 -4.39 -4.07
CA HIS A 251 -25.40 -4.73 -4.54
C HIS A 251 -24.31 -4.48 -3.48
N ALA A 252 -24.32 -3.31 -2.83
CA ALA A 252 -23.39 -3.02 -1.75
C ALA A 252 -23.51 -4.07 -0.61
N HIS A 253 -24.72 -4.46 -0.21
CA HIS A 253 -24.94 -5.49 0.81
C HIS A 253 -24.41 -6.87 0.44
N ARG A 254 -24.48 -7.21 -0.85
CA ARG A 254 -24.02 -8.50 -1.34
C ARG A 254 -22.50 -8.60 -1.30
N TYR A 255 -21.79 -7.54 -1.68
CA TYR A 255 -20.35 -7.60 -1.94
C TYR A 255 -19.45 -6.85 -0.94
N PHE A 256 -20.01 -6.10 0.03
CA PHE A 256 -19.18 -5.32 0.97
C PHE A 256 -18.19 -6.16 1.78
N ARG A 257 -18.39 -7.47 1.95
CA ARG A 257 -17.45 -8.33 2.71
C ARG A 257 -16.20 -8.71 1.91
N GLN A 258 -16.24 -8.52 0.59
CA GLN A 258 -15.18 -8.92 -0.34
C GLN A 258 -14.44 -7.70 -0.89
N ASP A 259 -15.09 -6.53 -0.91
CA ASP A 259 -14.53 -5.29 -1.42
C ASP A 259 -14.51 -4.19 -0.36
N LYS A 260 -13.31 -3.65 -0.11
CA LYS A 260 -13.05 -2.62 0.90
C LYS A 260 -13.75 -1.30 0.57
N GLU A 261 -13.77 -0.88 -0.70
CA GLU A 261 -14.39 0.40 -1.08
C GLU A 261 -15.91 0.34 -0.90
N LEU A 262 -16.53 -0.80 -1.25
CA LEU A 262 -17.96 -1.04 -0.99
C LEU A 262 -18.27 -1.04 0.51
N ALA A 263 -17.45 -1.70 1.33
CA ALA A 263 -17.59 -1.66 2.79
C ALA A 263 -17.59 -0.23 3.33
N GLU A 264 -16.63 0.56 2.90
CA GLU A 264 -16.50 1.96 3.30
C GLU A 264 -17.75 2.76 2.90
N LYS A 265 -18.14 2.70 1.63
CA LYS A 265 -19.31 3.42 1.10
C LYS A 265 -20.61 3.01 1.81
N LEU A 266 -20.83 1.71 2.04
CA LEU A 266 -22.02 1.21 2.73
C LEU A 266 -22.07 1.65 4.19
N MET A 267 -20.94 1.60 4.90
CA MET A 267 -20.87 2.10 6.27
C MET A 267 -21.14 3.61 6.34
N PHE A 268 -20.56 4.41 5.45
CA PHE A 268 -20.82 5.85 5.39
C PHE A 268 -22.27 6.18 5.07
N HIS A 269 -22.92 5.39 4.20
CA HIS A 269 -24.34 5.53 3.93
C HIS A 269 -25.16 5.34 5.21
N TYR A 270 -24.95 4.22 5.90
CA TYR A 270 -25.72 3.92 7.10
C TYR A 270 -25.43 4.81 8.29
N LEU A 271 -24.20 5.30 8.43
CA LEU A 271 -23.86 6.27 9.46
C LEU A 271 -24.75 7.53 9.40
N LYS A 272 -25.18 7.92 8.20
CA LYS A 272 -26.04 9.11 7.98
C LYS A 272 -27.53 8.83 8.17
N GLU A 273 -27.97 7.60 7.94
CA GLU A 273 -29.38 7.28 7.80
C GLU A 273 -29.92 6.31 8.85
N ASP A 274 -29.16 5.28 9.19
CA ASP A 274 -29.59 4.20 10.08
C ASP A 274 -28.42 3.65 10.90
N ASN A 275 -28.32 4.14 12.13
CA ASN A 275 -27.29 3.70 13.08
C ASN A 275 -27.36 2.19 13.37
N LYS A 276 -28.55 1.56 13.32
CA LYS A 276 -28.67 0.13 13.59
C LYS A 276 -28.02 -0.67 12.46
N ASN A 277 -28.29 -0.30 11.22
CA ASN A 277 -27.65 -0.95 10.08
C ASN A 277 -26.16 -0.63 10.01
N PHE A 278 -25.74 0.57 10.39
CA PHE A 278 -24.32 0.90 10.54
C PHE A 278 -23.63 -0.07 11.51
N LEU A 279 -24.19 -0.29 12.71
CA LEU A 279 -23.60 -1.19 13.69
C LEU A 279 -23.53 -2.64 13.19
N ASN A 280 -24.56 -3.12 12.49
CA ASN A 280 -24.55 -4.46 11.90
C ASN A 280 -23.45 -4.58 10.85
N THR A 281 -23.41 -3.65 9.88
CA THR A 281 -22.39 -3.64 8.82
C THR A 281 -20.99 -3.50 9.41
N ALA A 282 -20.79 -2.61 10.38
CA ALA A 282 -19.51 -2.42 11.07
C ALA A 282 -19.05 -3.72 11.74
N GLY A 283 -19.94 -4.46 12.40
CA GLY A 283 -19.60 -5.74 13.04
C GLY A 283 -19.09 -6.78 12.04
N GLU A 284 -19.70 -6.84 10.86
CA GLU A 284 -19.29 -7.75 9.79
C GLU A 284 -17.99 -7.31 9.12
N VAL A 285 -17.86 -6.01 8.82
CA VAL A 285 -16.64 -5.40 8.27
C VAL A 285 -15.45 -5.58 9.22
N PHE A 286 -15.68 -5.44 10.52
CA PHE A 286 -14.67 -5.67 11.56
C PHE A 286 -14.14 -7.11 11.54
N THR A 287 -14.90 -8.07 11.00
CA THR A 287 -14.43 -9.45 10.84
C THR A 287 -13.80 -9.68 9.45
N ALA A 288 -14.43 -9.15 8.40
CA ALA A 288 -13.99 -9.33 7.01
C ALA A 288 -12.67 -8.61 6.69
N PHE A 289 -12.45 -7.42 7.27
CA PHE A 289 -11.24 -6.62 7.04
C PHE A 289 -10.55 -6.25 8.36
N PRO A 290 -9.84 -7.19 8.98
CA PRO A 290 -9.10 -6.92 10.21
C PRO A 290 -8.20 -5.68 10.07
N HIS A 291 -8.19 -4.83 11.09
CA HIS A 291 -7.31 -3.64 11.20
C HIS A 291 -7.55 -2.52 10.18
N THR A 292 -8.43 -2.73 9.20
CA THR A 292 -8.63 -1.78 8.11
C THR A 292 -9.54 -0.62 8.50
N PHE A 293 -10.62 -0.92 9.23
CA PHE A 293 -11.66 0.05 9.58
C PHE A 293 -11.76 0.34 11.07
N ASP A 294 -10.85 -0.22 11.89
CA ASP A 294 -10.96 -0.16 13.35
C ASP A 294 -11.09 1.28 13.86
N ARG A 295 -10.24 2.20 13.36
CA ARG A 295 -10.30 3.63 13.74
C ARG A 295 -11.58 4.31 13.29
N PHE A 296 -11.99 4.10 12.04
CA PHE A 296 -13.23 4.64 11.50
C PHE A 296 -14.44 4.19 12.31
N ILE A 297 -14.50 2.91 12.67
CA ILE A 297 -15.57 2.37 13.52
C ILE A 297 -15.50 3.02 14.90
N LEU A 298 -14.32 3.06 15.54
CA LEU A 298 -14.16 3.64 16.87
C LEU A 298 -14.65 5.09 16.97
N GLU A 299 -14.31 5.91 15.97
CA GLU A 299 -14.68 7.34 15.92
C GLU A 299 -16.20 7.56 15.79
N ASN A 300 -16.93 6.56 15.28
CA ASN A 300 -18.36 6.64 15.01
C ASN A 300 -19.22 5.80 15.97
N LEU A 301 -18.63 5.22 17.02
CA LEU A 301 -19.35 4.51 18.09
C LEU A 301 -19.65 5.43 19.28
N ASP A 302 -20.84 5.32 19.87
CA ASP A 302 -21.20 5.99 21.12
C ASP A 302 -20.86 5.08 22.30
N ILE A 303 -19.82 5.44 23.06
CA ILE A 303 -19.37 4.70 24.25
C ILE A 303 -20.49 4.43 25.27
N LYS A 304 -21.53 5.26 25.34
CA LYS A 304 -22.66 5.09 26.27
C LYS A 304 -23.64 4.03 25.81
N LYS A 305 -23.80 3.87 24.50
CA LYS A 305 -24.79 2.96 23.91
C LYS A 305 -24.14 1.63 23.49
N GLU A 306 -22.97 1.69 22.88
CA GLU A 306 -22.28 0.52 22.31
C GLU A 306 -21.01 0.15 23.10
N ARG A 307 -21.02 0.31 24.43
CA ARG A 307 -19.84 0.10 25.31
C ARG A 307 -19.06 -1.20 25.03
N GLY A 308 -19.77 -2.31 24.84
CA GLY A 308 -19.14 -3.62 24.57
C GLY A 308 -18.38 -3.64 23.25
N TYR A 309 -18.99 -3.10 22.19
CA TYR A 309 -18.37 -3.04 20.88
C TYR A 309 -17.22 -2.03 20.85
N TYR A 310 -17.42 -0.85 21.46
CA TYR A 310 -16.38 0.17 21.63
C TYR A 310 -15.13 -0.40 22.29
N LYS A 311 -15.31 -1.18 23.36
CA LYS A 311 -14.22 -1.89 24.05
C LYS A 311 -13.54 -2.93 23.15
N MET A 312 -14.28 -3.69 22.37
CA MET A 312 -13.73 -4.69 21.46
C MET A 312 -12.85 -4.06 20.37
N VAL A 313 -13.28 -2.93 19.80
CA VAL A 313 -12.51 -2.17 18.81
C VAL A 313 -11.23 -1.60 19.43
N LEU A 314 -11.33 -1.00 20.62
CA LEU A 314 -10.16 -0.50 21.35
C LEU A 314 -9.16 -1.59 21.70
N LEU A 315 -9.62 -2.78 22.10
CA LEU A 315 -8.74 -3.93 22.36
C LEU A 315 -7.89 -4.23 21.13
N ARG A 316 -8.53 -4.38 19.97
CA ARG A 316 -7.83 -4.71 18.73
C ARG A 316 -6.83 -3.62 18.30
N ILE A 317 -7.24 -2.34 18.32
CA ILE A 317 -6.34 -1.21 18.00
C ILE A 317 -5.12 -1.23 18.94
N THR A 318 -5.37 -1.43 20.23
CA THR A 318 -4.29 -1.43 21.23
C THR A 318 -3.33 -2.60 21.02
N GLU A 319 -3.83 -3.80 20.73
CA GLU A 319 -3.01 -5.00 20.52
C GLU A 319 -2.21 -4.95 19.21
N HIS A 320 -2.87 -4.57 18.11
CA HIS A 320 -2.29 -4.63 16.77
C HIS A 320 -1.43 -3.40 16.44
N GLU A 321 -1.95 -2.19 16.67
CA GLU A 321 -1.23 -0.95 16.35
C GLU A 321 -0.26 -0.54 17.47
N LYS A 322 -0.29 -1.22 18.63
CA LYS A 322 0.52 -0.88 19.81
C LYS A 322 0.28 0.57 20.25
N ASP A 323 -0.97 1.03 20.12
CA ASP A 323 -1.36 2.42 20.40
C ASP A 323 -1.61 2.64 21.90
N ILE A 324 -0.66 3.33 22.55
CA ILE A 324 -0.76 3.65 23.99
C ILE A 324 -1.89 4.65 24.30
N HIS A 325 -2.31 5.47 23.33
CA HIS A 325 -3.44 6.37 23.50
C HIS A 325 -4.76 5.60 23.49
N ALA A 326 -4.90 4.60 22.62
CA ALA A 326 -6.04 3.69 22.67
C ALA A 326 -6.12 2.96 24.03
N TYR A 327 -4.98 2.49 24.56
CA TYR A 327 -4.95 1.85 25.88
C TYR A 327 -5.43 2.78 27.01
N LYS A 328 -5.08 4.08 26.96
CA LYS A 328 -5.52 5.06 27.98
C LYS A 328 -7.04 5.15 28.09
N THR A 329 -7.75 4.97 26.98
CA THR A 329 -9.22 4.92 26.97
C THR A 329 -9.71 3.55 27.38
N LEU A 330 -9.07 2.49 26.87
CA LEU A 330 -9.43 1.10 27.13
C LEU A 330 -9.36 0.74 28.62
N LYS A 331 -8.33 1.21 29.34
CA LYS A 331 -8.12 0.85 30.75
C LYS A 331 -9.29 1.25 31.68
N GLU A 332 -10.09 2.25 31.30
CA GLU A 332 -11.28 2.70 32.03
C GLU A 332 -12.51 1.80 31.75
N LEU A 333 -12.39 0.92 30.75
CA LEU A 333 -13.43 -0.01 30.32
C LEU A 333 -13.17 -1.46 30.74
N LEU A 334 -11.94 -1.76 31.17
CA LEU A 334 -11.53 -3.09 31.62
C LEU A 334 -11.71 -3.25 33.14
N SER A 335 -12.25 -4.40 33.56
CA SER A 335 -12.12 -4.85 34.96
C SER A 335 -10.66 -5.22 35.26
N LEU A 336 -10.34 -5.44 36.54
CA LEU A 336 -9.01 -5.89 36.94
C LEU A 336 -8.66 -7.25 36.31
N GLU A 337 -9.61 -8.19 36.31
CA GLU A 337 -9.44 -9.52 35.72
C GLU A 337 -9.21 -9.43 34.21
N GLU A 338 -9.95 -8.56 33.53
CA GLU A 338 -9.81 -8.37 32.08
C GLU A 338 -8.49 -7.70 31.71
N LYS A 339 -7.97 -6.79 32.55
CA LYS A 339 -6.63 -6.22 32.38
C LYS A 339 -5.56 -7.29 32.44
N GLU A 340 -5.63 -8.22 33.38
CA GLU A 340 -4.66 -9.31 33.49
C GLU A 340 -4.67 -10.20 32.24
N VAL A 341 -5.85 -10.62 31.79
CA VAL A 341 -5.99 -11.40 30.54
C VAL A 341 -5.45 -10.64 29.34
N PHE A 342 -5.69 -9.32 29.28
CA PHE A 342 -5.16 -8.47 28.22
C PHE A 342 -3.63 -8.39 28.24
N PHE A 343 -3.01 -8.23 29.42
CA PHE A 343 -1.55 -8.19 29.55
C PHE A 343 -0.88 -9.47 29.07
N GLU A 344 -1.50 -10.62 29.33
CA GLU A 344 -0.99 -11.93 28.89
C GLU A 344 -0.97 -12.09 27.35
N ARG A 345 -1.86 -11.39 26.63
CA ARG A 345 -1.92 -11.43 25.16
C ARG A 345 -0.85 -10.59 24.48
N ILE A 346 -0.25 -9.64 25.20
CA ILE A 346 0.75 -8.74 24.62
C ILE A 346 2.12 -9.43 24.56
N TRP A 347 2.51 -9.80 23.34
CA TRP A 347 3.82 -10.39 23.06
C TRP A 347 4.95 -9.35 23.05
N ASP A 348 4.67 -8.13 22.59
CA ASP A 348 5.64 -7.02 22.53
C ASP A 348 5.95 -6.49 23.94
N LYS A 349 7.18 -6.73 24.39
CA LYS A 349 7.60 -6.42 25.77
C LYS A 349 7.85 -4.93 26.00
N VAL A 350 8.23 -4.19 24.96
CA VAL A 350 8.38 -2.74 25.02
C VAL A 350 7.01 -2.09 25.19
N PHE A 351 6.03 -2.51 24.40
CA PHE A 351 4.67 -1.99 24.50
C PHE A 351 4.03 -2.35 25.84
N LEU A 352 4.18 -3.59 26.30
CA LEU A 352 3.72 -4.00 27.63
C LEU A 352 4.39 -3.18 28.74
N THR A 353 5.67 -2.85 28.61
CA THR A 353 6.37 -1.95 29.55
C THR A 353 5.74 -0.56 29.58
N ARG A 354 5.37 0.00 28.42
CA ARG A 354 4.69 1.31 28.34
C ARG A 354 3.32 1.27 29.03
N ILE A 355 2.59 0.17 28.87
CA ILE A 355 1.32 -0.08 29.56
C ILE A 355 1.53 -0.15 31.08
N PHE A 356 2.45 -0.97 31.56
CA PHE A 356 2.74 -1.08 33.00
C PHE A 356 3.22 0.24 33.59
N LYS A 357 3.98 1.03 32.84
CA LYS A 357 4.38 2.38 33.26
C LYS A 357 3.16 3.27 33.46
N LEU A 358 2.20 3.22 32.54
CA LEU A 358 0.97 4.01 32.63
C LEU A 358 0.11 3.59 33.84
N GLU A 359 0.06 2.30 34.15
CA GLU A 359 -0.64 1.76 35.33
C GLU A 359 0.16 1.92 36.64
N ASN A 360 1.39 2.46 36.58
CA ASN A 360 2.35 2.53 37.69
C ASN A 360 2.76 1.17 38.29
N TYR A 361 2.70 0.09 37.50
CA TYR A 361 3.13 -1.25 37.89
C TYR A 361 4.64 -1.45 37.70
N TYR A 362 5.45 -0.59 38.33
CA TYR A 362 6.90 -0.61 38.18
C TYR A 362 7.55 -1.95 38.59
N GLY A 363 7.00 -2.65 39.59
CA GLY A 363 7.47 -3.98 39.98
C GLY A 363 7.33 -5.01 38.85
N ARG A 364 6.21 -4.98 38.11
CA ARG A 364 6.00 -5.87 36.94
C ARG A 364 6.94 -5.54 35.79
N ILE A 365 7.32 -4.26 35.62
CA ILE A 365 8.35 -3.89 34.64
C ILE A 365 9.70 -4.49 35.05
N LEU A 366 10.06 -4.45 36.34
CA LEU A 366 11.30 -5.05 36.83
C LEU A 366 11.31 -6.58 36.61
N ASP A 367 10.21 -7.27 36.90
CA ASP A 367 10.06 -8.70 36.63
C ASP A 367 10.22 -9.01 35.14
N LEU A 368 9.58 -8.19 34.29
CA LEU A 368 9.67 -8.33 32.84
C LEU A 368 11.09 -8.10 32.31
N VAL A 369 11.79 -7.08 32.80
CA VAL A 369 13.20 -6.81 32.47
C VAL A 369 14.09 -7.97 32.93
N ASN A 370 13.84 -8.52 34.12
CA ASN A 370 14.60 -9.66 34.65
C ASN A 370 14.41 -10.93 33.83
N ALA A 371 13.20 -11.20 33.35
CA ALA A 371 12.91 -12.32 32.47
C ALA A 371 13.51 -12.16 31.06
N ASN A 372 13.84 -10.93 30.65
CA ASN A 372 14.25 -10.61 29.28
C ASN A 372 15.59 -9.85 29.22
N ARG A 373 16.54 -10.18 30.12
CA ARG A 373 17.86 -9.53 30.22
C ARG A 373 18.70 -9.61 28.94
N ASP A 374 18.43 -10.60 28.09
CA ASP A 374 19.14 -10.80 26.83
C ASP A 374 18.46 -10.17 25.61
N SER A 375 17.30 -9.54 25.80
CA SER A 375 16.57 -8.87 24.72
C SER A 375 17.36 -7.69 24.14
N TRP A 376 17.28 -7.53 22.82
CA TRP A 376 17.76 -6.36 22.11
C TRP A 376 17.05 -5.06 22.56
N GLU A 377 15.85 -5.19 23.08
CA GLU A 377 14.97 -4.09 23.49
C GLU A 377 15.13 -3.71 24.98
N LEU A 378 16.08 -4.33 25.69
CA LEU A 378 16.35 -4.10 27.12
C LEU A 378 16.41 -2.61 27.48
N ASN A 379 17.01 -1.81 26.61
CA ASN A 379 17.20 -0.37 26.82
C ASN A 379 15.88 0.39 26.96
N GLU A 380 14.88 0.01 26.16
CA GLU A 380 13.57 0.65 26.19
C GLU A 380 12.75 0.17 27.38
N MET A 381 12.88 -1.11 27.74
CA MET A 381 12.17 -1.69 28.87
C MET A 381 12.68 -1.18 30.23
N ILE A 382 13.99 -0.99 30.37
CA ILE A 382 14.59 -0.61 31.66
C ILE A 382 14.45 0.89 31.97
N LEU A 383 14.36 1.73 30.94
CA LEU A 383 14.36 3.19 31.09
C LEU A 383 13.28 3.72 32.05
N PRO A 384 12.02 3.23 32.04
CA PRO A 384 10.97 3.68 32.94
C PRO A 384 11.22 3.39 34.42
N ILE A 385 11.98 2.34 34.75
CA ILE A 385 12.20 1.90 36.13
C ILE A 385 13.49 2.42 36.75
N ILE A 386 14.40 3.02 35.97
CA ILE A 386 15.65 3.61 36.50
C ILE A 386 15.42 4.55 37.70
N PRO A 387 14.44 5.47 37.68
CA PRO A 387 14.21 6.36 38.83
C PRO A 387 13.62 5.65 40.05
N VAL A 388 12.98 4.49 39.86
CA VAL A 388 12.22 3.77 40.90
C VAL A 388 13.07 2.66 41.54
N TYR A 389 13.84 1.92 40.73
CA TYR A 389 14.70 0.80 41.13
C TYR A 389 16.14 1.01 40.65
N PRO A 390 16.83 2.09 41.10
CA PRO A 390 18.15 2.44 40.57
C PRO A 390 19.21 1.35 40.81
N LYS A 391 19.16 0.67 41.96
CA LYS A 391 20.11 -0.40 42.32
C LYS A 391 19.94 -1.62 41.42
N ASP A 392 18.72 -2.13 41.29
CA ASP A 392 18.43 -3.28 40.44
C ASP A 392 18.79 -2.99 38.97
N CYS A 393 18.46 -1.79 38.49
CA CYS A 393 18.82 -1.38 37.13
C CYS A 393 20.34 -1.32 36.92
N PHE A 394 21.08 -0.84 37.93
CA PHE A 394 22.53 -0.79 37.89
C PHE A 394 23.11 -2.20 37.78
N GLU A 395 22.68 -3.11 38.65
CA GLU A 395 23.15 -4.50 38.66
C GLU A 395 22.84 -5.23 37.35
N ILE A 396 21.65 -5.02 36.78
CA ILE A 396 21.26 -5.63 35.49
C ILE A 396 22.18 -5.14 34.36
N LEU A 397 22.40 -3.82 34.27
CA LEU A 397 23.24 -3.23 33.22
C LEU A 397 24.72 -3.57 33.42
N GLU A 398 25.23 -3.55 34.66
CA GLU A 398 26.61 -3.91 34.98
C GLU A 398 26.92 -5.36 34.56
N ASN A 399 26.02 -6.29 34.92
CA ASN A 399 26.16 -7.70 34.54
C ASN A 399 26.13 -7.85 33.01
N LYS A 400 25.21 -7.16 32.33
CA LYS A 400 25.08 -7.22 30.87
C LYS A 400 26.32 -6.68 30.15
N ILE A 401 26.84 -5.54 30.60
CA ILE A 401 28.08 -4.95 30.08
C ILE A 401 29.25 -5.92 30.29
N SER A 402 29.40 -6.45 31.50
CA SER A 402 30.52 -7.34 31.84
C SER A 402 30.50 -8.63 31.02
N GLN A 403 29.33 -9.24 30.84
CA GLN A 403 29.14 -10.42 30.00
C GLN A 403 29.47 -10.13 28.53
N SER A 404 28.90 -9.08 27.94
CA SER A 404 29.15 -8.75 26.53
C SER A 404 30.59 -8.29 26.27
N LEU A 405 31.27 -7.65 27.23
CA LEU A 405 32.71 -7.35 27.12
C LEU A 405 33.54 -8.64 27.05
N ALA A 406 33.17 -9.66 27.82
CA ALA A 406 33.87 -10.93 27.82
C ALA A 406 33.66 -11.73 26.52
N SER A 407 32.41 -11.84 26.06
CA SER A 407 32.00 -12.79 25.01
C SER A 407 31.80 -12.20 23.61
N GLU A 408 31.48 -10.91 23.48
CA GLU A 408 31.10 -10.33 22.18
C GLU A 408 32.21 -9.51 21.53
N ARG A 409 32.28 -9.52 20.19
CA ARG A 409 33.26 -8.76 19.41
C ARG A 409 32.58 -8.08 18.22
N GLY A 410 33.13 -6.95 17.79
CA GLY A 410 32.66 -6.19 16.62
C GLY A 410 32.03 -4.84 16.96
N ARG A 411 32.07 -3.90 16.00
CA ARG A 411 31.62 -2.51 16.21
C ARG A 411 30.16 -2.40 16.64
N ASN A 412 29.29 -3.29 16.16
CA ASN A 412 27.87 -3.28 16.53
C ASN A 412 27.67 -3.64 18.01
N SER A 413 28.33 -4.69 18.50
CA SER A 413 28.33 -5.04 19.92
C SER A 413 28.91 -3.92 20.79
N TYR A 414 29.99 -3.27 20.35
CA TYR A 414 30.57 -2.14 21.08
C TYR A 414 29.61 -0.96 21.18
N LYS A 415 28.97 -0.54 20.08
CA LYS A 415 27.94 0.50 20.12
C LYS A 415 26.81 0.18 21.07
N ARG A 416 26.41 -1.09 21.17
CA ARG A 416 25.38 -1.55 22.12
C ARG A 416 25.84 -1.44 23.58
N ILE A 417 27.06 -1.87 23.88
CA ILE A 417 27.67 -1.70 25.20
C ILE A 417 27.70 -0.22 25.61
N LEU A 418 28.00 0.69 24.67
CA LEU A 418 27.98 2.13 24.94
C LEU A 418 26.59 2.64 25.31
N LYS A 419 25.53 2.17 24.62
CA LYS A 419 24.15 2.52 24.99
C LYS A 419 23.82 2.09 26.43
N TRP A 420 24.32 0.95 26.89
CA TRP A 420 24.15 0.52 28.29
C TRP A 420 24.94 1.39 29.28
N MET A 421 26.16 1.78 28.93
CA MET A 421 26.95 2.72 29.74
C MET A 421 26.29 4.10 29.82
N GLU A 422 25.67 4.57 28.74
CA GLU A 422 24.88 5.79 28.74
C GLU A 422 23.64 5.68 29.64
N LEU A 423 22.99 4.52 29.69
CA LEU A 423 21.90 4.25 30.63
C LEU A 423 22.38 4.22 32.09
N LEU A 424 23.53 3.59 32.38
CA LEU A 424 24.14 3.62 33.71
C LEU A 424 24.35 5.06 34.21
N ARG A 425 24.80 5.96 33.32
CA ARG A 425 24.99 7.38 33.66
C ARG A 425 23.69 8.12 34.03
N LYS A 426 22.53 7.58 33.66
CA LYS A 426 21.22 8.13 34.03
C LYS A 426 20.72 7.62 35.39
N ILE A 427 21.40 6.64 36.00
CA ILE A 427 21.01 6.07 37.30
C ILE A 427 21.41 7.02 38.43
N PRO A 428 20.45 7.52 39.23
CA PRO A 428 20.76 8.43 40.33
C PRO A 428 21.54 7.71 41.43
N GLY A 429 22.58 8.37 41.96
CA GLY A 429 23.36 7.89 43.11
C GLY A 429 24.49 6.89 42.79
N GLU A 430 24.68 6.47 41.54
CA GLU A 430 25.66 5.43 41.16
C GLU A 430 26.85 5.95 40.32
N SER A 431 27.05 7.27 40.27
CA SER A 431 28.02 7.91 39.38
C SER A 431 29.48 7.41 39.51
N GLU A 432 29.97 7.21 40.74
CA GLU A 432 31.32 6.70 40.98
C GLU A 432 31.49 5.29 40.46
N LYS A 433 30.53 4.40 40.72
CA LYS A 433 30.56 3.01 40.23
C LYS A 433 30.42 2.96 38.70
N THR A 434 29.54 3.77 38.12
CA THR A 434 29.41 3.91 36.66
C THR A 434 30.75 4.31 36.02
N ASN A 435 31.44 5.30 36.59
CA ASN A 435 32.76 5.71 36.11
C ASN A 435 33.79 4.58 36.23
N GLY A 436 33.75 3.81 37.32
CA GLY A 436 34.56 2.60 37.50
C GLY A 436 34.34 1.58 36.36
N ILE A 437 33.08 1.29 36.02
CA ILE A 437 32.74 0.36 34.91
C ILE A 437 33.25 0.89 33.57
N ILE A 438 33.07 2.18 33.27
CA ILE A 438 33.54 2.80 32.03
C ILE A 438 35.07 2.73 31.94
N LEU A 439 35.79 3.03 33.03
CA LEU A 439 37.24 2.92 33.08
C LEU A 439 37.72 1.47 32.90
N ASN A 440 37.06 0.52 33.57
CA ASN A 440 37.37 -0.91 33.44
C ASN A 440 37.18 -1.40 31.99
N ALA A 441 36.11 -0.96 31.31
CA ALA A 441 35.89 -1.28 29.90
C ALA A 441 36.93 -0.62 28.97
N TYR A 442 37.34 0.63 29.26
CA TYR A 442 38.40 1.30 28.50
C TYR A 442 39.75 0.59 28.66
N HIS A 443 40.05 0.05 29.84
CA HIS A 443 41.28 -0.69 30.14
C HIS A 443 41.16 -2.21 30.00
N HIS A 444 40.09 -2.72 29.37
CA HIS A 444 39.80 -4.14 29.22
C HIS A 444 40.96 -4.92 28.57
N LYS A 445 41.18 -6.16 29.05
CA LYS A 445 42.15 -7.12 28.49
C LYS A 445 41.43 -8.38 27.98
N PRO A 446 41.71 -8.86 26.76
CA PRO A 446 42.64 -8.32 25.77
C PRO A 446 42.20 -6.94 25.26
N ASN A 447 43.16 -6.15 24.77
CA ASN A 447 42.90 -4.78 24.30
C ASN A 447 41.90 -4.79 23.15
N LEU A 448 40.88 -3.92 23.21
CA LEU A 448 39.83 -3.79 22.19
C LEU A 448 39.92 -2.39 21.53
N PRO A 449 40.78 -2.19 20.51
CA PRO A 449 40.99 -0.87 19.90
C PRO A 449 39.72 -0.25 19.30
N ALA A 450 38.88 -1.08 18.69
CA ALA A 450 37.61 -0.63 18.10
C ALA A 450 36.60 -0.19 19.18
N LEU A 451 36.55 -0.85 20.34
CA LEU A 451 35.71 -0.38 21.46
C LEU A 451 36.19 0.98 21.97
N LYS A 452 37.51 1.18 22.11
CA LYS A 452 38.09 2.47 22.53
C LYS A 452 37.77 3.60 21.54
N ASP A 453 37.81 3.32 20.25
CA ASP A 453 37.43 4.26 19.20
C ASP A 453 35.96 4.67 19.34
N GLU A 454 35.04 3.71 19.49
CA GLU A 454 33.62 4.00 19.68
C GLU A 454 33.33 4.73 21.02
N MET A 455 34.03 4.37 22.10
CA MET A 455 33.94 5.08 23.39
C MET A 455 34.30 6.56 23.22
N ARG A 456 35.43 6.86 22.54
CA ARG A 456 35.85 8.26 22.29
C ARG A 456 34.82 9.03 21.48
N LYS A 457 34.24 8.41 20.44
CA LYS A 457 33.16 9.02 19.64
C LYS A 457 31.93 9.32 20.49
N ALA A 458 31.59 8.45 21.43
CA ALA A 458 30.48 8.64 22.38
C ALA A 458 30.84 9.58 23.56
N GLY A 459 32.04 10.16 23.58
CA GLY A 459 32.48 11.04 24.67
C GLY A 459 32.77 10.33 26.00
N LEU A 460 33.09 9.03 25.95
CA LEU A 460 33.50 8.19 27.08
C LEU A 460 34.99 7.81 26.94
N PRO A 461 35.83 7.86 27.98
CA PRO A 461 35.68 8.61 29.24
C PRO A 461 35.99 10.11 29.04
N ARG A 462 35.24 11.01 29.67
CA ARG A 462 35.72 12.39 29.90
C ARG A 462 36.83 12.29 30.93
N GLN A 463 38.06 12.58 30.53
CA GLN A 463 39.11 12.95 31.48
C GLN A 463 38.65 14.25 32.16
N SER A 464 38.33 14.16 33.46
CA SER A 464 38.41 15.30 34.36
C SER A 464 39.85 15.45 34.82
#